data_AF-A0A539EL66-F1
#
_entry.id   AF-A0A539EL66-F1
#
_cell.length_a   1.000
_cell.length_b   1.000
_cell.length_c   1.000
_cell.angle_alpha   90.00
_cell.angle_beta   90.00
_cell.angle_gamma   90.00
#
_symmetry.space_group_name_H-M   'P 1'
#
loop_
_entity.id
_entity.type
_entity.pdbx_description
1 polymer ?
#
loop_
_entity_poly.entity_id
_entity_poly.type
_entity_poly.pdbx_seq_one_letter_code
_entity_poly.pdbx_strand_id
1 'polypeptide(L)'
;MSPWRENFKSAVAVGLFLAMAAAPFFALASTVLRLGWPACAGILALALGVGAFFFAASAFTGANWLESLIPAGIMFTLVLVAVPKFQELLRRSREVTALETLDRARETPGFPPVRVPPYHPTSAAVRRGAAPDDAGGWLVTASTPSVYVNCTHTDFKGRLWSKF
;
A
#
# COMPACT_ATOMS: atom_id res chain seq x y z
N MET A 1 -12.28 -50.44 17.16
CA MET A 1 -12.10 -49.41 16.11
C MET A 1 -10.89 -49.81 15.27
N SER A 2 -10.98 -49.80 13.94
CA SER A 2 -9.90 -50.31 13.08
C SER A 2 -8.76 -49.29 12.92
N PRO A 3 -7.48 -49.70 12.98
CA PRO A 3 -6.30 -48.83 12.89
C PRO A 3 -6.27 -47.94 11.63
N TRP A 4 -6.97 -48.38 10.58
CA TRP A 4 -6.99 -47.70 9.29
C TRP A 4 -7.63 -46.30 9.32
N ARG A 5 -8.62 -46.06 10.19
CA ARG A 5 -9.29 -44.74 10.27
C ARG A 5 -8.42 -43.65 10.89
N GLU A 6 -7.49 -44.00 11.79
CA GLU A 6 -6.60 -43.01 12.42
C GLU A 6 -5.44 -42.61 11.49
N ASN A 7 -4.94 -43.58 10.73
CA ASN A 7 -3.93 -43.31 9.70
C ASN A 7 -4.48 -42.42 8.57
N PHE A 8 -5.75 -42.60 8.18
CA PHE A 8 -6.38 -41.78 7.15
C PHE A 8 -6.56 -40.31 7.58
N LYS A 9 -7.00 -40.06 8.81
CA LYS A 9 -7.14 -38.69 9.34
C LYS A 9 -5.79 -37.96 9.40
N SER A 10 -4.75 -38.67 9.81
CA SER A 10 -3.38 -38.14 9.89
C SER A 10 -2.83 -37.81 8.51
N ALA A 11 -3.05 -38.68 7.52
CA ALA A 11 -2.61 -38.44 6.14
C ALA A 11 -3.32 -37.24 5.49
N VAL A 12 -4.63 -37.07 5.72
CA VAL A 12 -5.39 -35.92 5.21
C VAL A 12 -4.96 -34.62 5.87
N ALA A 13 -4.71 -34.63 7.18
CA ALA A 13 -4.21 -33.45 7.90
C ALA A 13 -2.81 -33.03 7.38
N VAL A 14 -1.90 -33.99 7.18
CA VAL A 14 -0.56 -33.72 6.62
C VAL A 14 -0.66 -33.22 5.17
N GLY A 15 -1.52 -33.82 4.35
CA GLY A 15 -1.74 -33.38 2.96
C GLY A 15 -2.29 -31.96 2.86
N LEU A 16 -3.26 -31.62 3.73
CA LEU A 16 -3.82 -30.27 3.78
C LEU A 16 -2.79 -29.24 4.29
N PHE A 17 -1.98 -29.62 5.28
CA PHE A 17 -0.92 -28.76 5.80
C PHE A 17 0.18 -28.51 4.76
N LEU A 18 0.59 -29.53 4.01
CA LEU A 18 1.54 -29.40 2.90
C LEU A 18 0.98 -28.53 1.76
N ALA A 19 -0.30 -28.69 1.43
CA ALA A 19 -0.94 -27.87 0.39
C ALA A 19 -1.06 -26.39 0.81
N MET A 20 -1.42 -26.12 2.07
CA MET A 20 -1.49 -24.76 2.62
C MET A 20 -0.09 -24.14 2.80
N ALA A 21 0.92 -24.94 3.11
CA ALA A 21 2.31 -24.50 3.15
C ALA A 21 2.86 -24.19 1.76
N ALA A 22 2.43 -24.90 0.71
CA ALA A 22 2.92 -24.71 -0.66
C ALA A 22 2.33 -23.48 -1.38
N ALA A 23 1.08 -23.13 -1.09
CA ALA A 23 0.40 -21.98 -1.69
C ALA A 23 1.17 -20.63 -1.58
N PRO A 24 1.74 -20.25 -0.41
CA PRO A 24 2.53 -19.02 -0.31
C PRO A 24 3.84 -19.09 -1.09
N PHE A 25 4.45 -20.26 -1.32
CA PHE A 25 5.66 -20.39 -2.15
C PHE A 25 5.39 -20.08 -3.63
N PHE A 26 4.25 -20.51 -4.16
CA PHE A 26 3.87 -20.18 -5.55
C PHE A 26 3.56 -18.68 -5.72
N ALA A 27 2.91 -18.06 -4.73
CA ALA A 27 2.72 -16.61 -4.72
C ALA A 27 4.06 -15.86 -4.64
N LEU A 28 4.98 -16.32 -3.79
CA LEU A 28 6.34 -15.76 -3.69
C LEU A 28 7.11 -15.86 -5.01
N ALA A 29 7.09 -17.02 -5.67
CA ALA A 29 7.79 -17.24 -6.93
C ALA A 29 7.31 -16.30 -8.03
N SER A 30 6.00 -16.07 -8.13
CA SER A 30 5.42 -15.12 -9.09
C SER A 30 5.78 -13.66 -8.81
N THR A 31 6.04 -13.34 -7.53
CA THR A 31 6.39 -11.99 -7.08
C THR A 31 7.89 -11.72 -7.27
N VAL A 32 8.73 -12.73 -7.05
CA VAL A 32 10.18 -12.74 -7.34
C VAL A 32 10.45 -12.46 -8.82
N LEU A 33 9.66 -13.06 -9.72
CA LEU A 33 9.78 -12.84 -11.17
C LEU A 33 9.44 -11.39 -11.60
N ARG A 34 8.66 -10.65 -10.82
CA ARG A 34 8.20 -9.29 -11.17
C ARG A 34 9.03 -8.17 -10.56
N LEU A 35 9.66 -8.38 -9.39
CA LEU A 35 10.31 -7.31 -8.61
C LEU A 35 11.82 -7.18 -8.85
N GLY A 36 12.45 -8.14 -9.53
CA GLY A 36 13.90 -8.14 -9.78
C GLY A 36 14.73 -8.57 -8.56
N TRP A 37 15.98 -8.98 -8.82
CA TRP A 37 16.89 -9.59 -7.85
C TRP A 37 17.07 -8.85 -6.51
N PRO A 38 17.20 -7.50 -6.44
CA PRO A 38 17.43 -6.82 -5.16
C PRO A 38 16.21 -6.89 -4.22
N ALA A 39 14.99 -6.88 -4.75
CA ALA A 39 13.79 -7.06 -3.94
C ALA A 39 13.65 -8.51 -3.43
N CYS A 40 14.13 -9.48 -4.21
CA CYS A 40 14.10 -10.89 -3.85
C CYS A 40 15.05 -11.22 -2.69
N ALA A 41 16.23 -10.60 -2.67
CA ALA A 41 17.17 -10.73 -1.56
C ALA A 41 16.59 -10.19 -0.24
N GLY A 42 15.84 -9.08 -0.30
CA GLY A 42 15.13 -8.53 0.85
C GLY A 42 14.06 -9.47 1.40
N ILE A 43 13.24 -10.06 0.52
CA ILE A 43 12.20 -11.02 0.91
C ILE A 43 12.82 -12.30 1.50
N LEU A 44 13.91 -12.80 0.91
CA LEU A 44 14.60 -13.99 1.41
C LEU A 44 15.24 -13.75 2.78
N ALA A 45 15.89 -12.59 2.97
CA ALA A 45 16.45 -12.20 4.26
C ALA A 45 15.37 -12.05 5.33
N LEU A 46 14.20 -11.51 4.97
CA LEU A 46 13.06 -11.40 5.88
C LEU A 46 12.50 -12.77 6.25
N ALA A 47 12.35 -13.68 5.29
CA ALA A 47 11.88 -15.04 5.53
C ALA A 47 12.82 -15.83 6.45
N LEU A 48 14.14 -15.72 6.23
CA LEU A 48 15.15 -16.34 7.08
C LEU A 48 15.18 -15.72 8.49
N GLY A 49 15.06 -14.39 8.58
CA GLY A 49 15.01 -13.67 9.86
C GLY A 49 13.77 -14.04 10.69
N VAL A 50 12.61 -14.15 10.05
CA VAL A 50 11.36 -14.59 10.71
C VAL A 50 11.48 -16.05 11.17
N GLY A 51 12.02 -16.94 10.33
CA GLY A 51 12.27 -18.33 10.71
C GLY A 51 13.21 -18.47 11.92
N ALA A 52 14.32 -17.72 11.92
CA ALA A 52 15.27 -17.69 13.04
C ALA A 52 14.64 -17.11 14.32
N PHE A 53 13.81 -16.08 14.20
CA PHE A 53 13.09 -15.51 15.35
C PHE A 53 12.15 -16.53 16.00
N PHE A 54 11.35 -17.26 15.22
CA PHE A 54 10.44 -18.27 15.76
C PHE A 54 11.17 -19.49 16.34
N PHE A 55 12.31 -19.88 15.74
CA PHE A 55 13.17 -20.92 16.31
C PHE A 55 13.80 -20.50 17.65
N ALA A 56 14.25 -19.25 17.75
CA ALA A 56 14.76 -18.72 19.03
C ALA A 56 13.63 -18.59 20.06
N ALA A 57 12.45 -18.09 19.67
CA ALA A 57 11.31 -17.89 20.58
C ALA A 57 10.78 -19.20 21.18
N SER A 58 10.77 -20.30 20.42
CA SER A 58 10.38 -21.61 20.94
C SER A 58 11.39 -22.16 21.95
N ALA A 59 12.68 -21.85 21.80
CA ALA A 59 13.71 -22.21 22.77
C ALA A 59 13.54 -21.50 24.12
N PHE A 60 12.95 -20.30 24.15
CA PHE A 60 12.73 -19.53 25.39
C PHE A 60 11.43 -19.86 26.12
N THR A 61 10.38 -20.30 25.41
CA THR A 61 9.05 -20.52 26.01
C THR A 61 8.81 -21.94 26.49
N GLY A 62 9.66 -22.91 26.09
CA GLY A 62 9.44 -24.33 26.33
C GLY A 62 8.24 -24.91 25.57
N ALA A 63 7.59 -24.11 24.71
CA ALA A 63 6.53 -24.54 23.83
C ALA A 63 7.12 -25.39 22.70
N ASN A 64 6.40 -26.43 22.29
CA ASN A 64 6.83 -27.19 21.13
C ASN A 64 6.82 -26.28 19.88
N TRP A 65 7.76 -26.52 18.97
CA TRP A 65 7.95 -25.65 17.80
C TRP A 65 6.70 -25.60 16.90
N LEU A 66 5.88 -26.66 16.88
CA LEU A 66 4.61 -26.75 16.14
C LEU A 66 3.53 -25.81 16.70
N GLU A 67 3.37 -25.73 18.02
CA GLU A 67 2.44 -24.82 18.70
C GLU A 67 2.81 -23.35 18.48
N SER A 68 4.10 -23.07 18.27
CA SER A 68 4.59 -21.73 17.95
C SER A 68 4.40 -21.37 16.47
N LEU A 69 4.44 -22.34 15.55
CA LEU A 69 4.32 -22.10 14.10
C LEU A 69 2.89 -21.77 13.66
N ILE A 70 1.86 -22.32 14.31
CA ILE A 70 0.47 -22.08 13.92
C ILE A 70 0.08 -20.60 14.10
N PRO A 71 0.27 -19.98 15.28
CA PRO A 71 -0.01 -18.55 15.47
C PRO A 71 0.89 -17.66 14.60
N ALA A 72 2.16 -18.03 14.42
CA ALA A 72 3.10 -17.34 13.55
C ALA A 72 2.59 -17.22 12.10
N GLY A 73 2.13 -18.36 11.54
CA GLY A 73 1.58 -18.40 10.19
C GLY A 73 0.30 -17.58 10.03
N ILE A 74 -0.58 -17.59 11.04
CA ILE A 74 -1.79 -16.77 11.06
C ILE A 74 -1.42 -15.29 11.08
N MET A 75 -0.56 -14.87 12.00
CA MET A 75 -0.12 -13.47 12.11
C MET A 75 0.55 -12.98 10.82
N PHE A 76 1.41 -13.79 10.22
CA PHE A 76 2.06 -13.45 8.96
C PHE A 76 1.05 -13.26 7.82
N THR A 77 0.08 -14.17 7.69
CA THR A 77 -0.98 -14.07 6.67
C THR A 77 -1.85 -12.83 6.88
N LEU A 78 -2.22 -12.54 8.13
CA LEU A 78 -2.98 -11.34 8.47
C LEU A 78 -2.22 -10.06 8.08
N VAL A 79 -0.93 -9.97 8.38
CA VAL A 79 -0.10 -8.81 8.02
C VAL A 79 -0.01 -8.64 6.50
N LEU A 80 0.21 -9.73 5.75
CA LEU A 80 0.31 -9.69 4.29
C LEU A 80 -0.97 -9.15 3.63
N VAL A 81 -2.15 -9.48 4.18
CA VAL A 81 -3.43 -9.00 3.66
C VAL A 81 -3.76 -7.59 4.18
N ALA A 82 -3.48 -7.33 5.46
CA ALA A 82 -3.86 -6.08 6.11
C ALA A 82 -3.04 -4.89 5.62
N VAL A 83 -1.72 -5.02 5.48
CA VAL A 83 -0.83 -3.91 5.11
C VAL A 83 -1.23 -3.20 3.81
N PRO A 84 -1.40 -3.89 2.66
CA PRO A 84 -1.78 -3.21 1.42
C PRO A 84 -3.17 -2.56 1.52
N LYS A 85 -4.09 -3.18 2.26
CA LYS A 85 -5.42 -2.61 2.48
C LYS A 85 -5.35 -1.33 3.33
N PHE A 86 -4.56 -1.34 4.41
CA PHE A 86 -4.35 -0.16 5.24
C PHE A 86 -3.65 0.97 4.48
N GLN A 87 -2.68 0.66 3.63
CA GLN A 87 -2.04 1.66 2.77
C GLN A 87 -3.05 2.34 1.84
N GLU A 88 -3.96 1.58 1.23
CA GLU A 88 -5.03 2.13 0.39
C GLU A 88 -6.01 3.00 1.19
N LEU A 89 -6.37 2.58 2.41
CA LEU A 89 -7.24 3.37 3.29
C LEU A 89 -6.57 4.67 3.74
N LEU A 90 -5.27 4.63 4.07
CA LEU A 90 -4.50 5.83 4.42
C LEU A 90 -4.39 6.79 3.23
N ARG A 91 -4.20 6.26 2.02
CA ARG A 91 -4.18 7.05 0.78
C ARG A 91 -5.52 7.76 0.58
N ARG A 92 -6.63 7.03 0.65
CA ARG A 92 -7.99 7.60 0.51
C ARG A 92 -8.33 8.59 1.61
N SER A 93 -7.93 8.32 2.85
CA SER A 93 -8.17 9.24 3.98
C SER A 93 -7.46 10.59 3.75
N ARG A 94 -6.19 10.56 3.28
CA ARG A 94 -5.45 11.78 2.95
C ARG A 94 -6.08 12.57 1.81
N GLU A 95 -6.58 11.88 0.78
CA GLU A 95 -7.32 12.53 -0.31
C GLU A 95 -8.54 13.26 0.23
N VAL A 96 -9.39 12.58 0.99
CA VAL A 96 -10.62 13.17 1.55
C VAL A 96 -10.30 14.41 2.40
N THR A 97 -9.29 14.34 3.27
CA THR A 97 -8.86 15.49 4.07
C THR A 97 -8.36 16.65 3.21
N ALA A 98 -7.53 16.39 2.20
CA ALA A 98 -7.04 17.45 1.31
C ALA A 98 -8.20 18.14 0.57
N LEU A 99 -9.22 17.38 0.20
CA LEU A 99 -10.39 17.88 -0.51
C LEU A 99 -11.30 18.69 0.40
N GLU A 100 -11.55 18.22 1.62
CA GLU A 100 -12.30 18.99 2.61
C GLU A 100 -11.59 20.32 2.95
N THR A 101 -10.25 20.30 3.09
CA THR A 101 -9.50 21.53 3.34
C THR A 101 -9.61 22.54 2.20
N LEU A 102 -9.73 22.08 0.95
CA LEU A 102 -9.87 22.95 -0.21
C LEU A 102 -11.29 23.45 -0.42
N ASP A 103 -12.29 22.61 -0.21
CA ASP A 103 -13.69 23.04 -0.24
C ASP A 103 -13.94 24.10 0.84
N ARG A 104 -13.41 23.88 2.05
CA ARG A 104 -13.44 24.89 3.12
C ARG A 104 -12.68 26.16 2.74
N ALA A 105 -11.53 26.04 2.08
CA ALA A 105 -10.79 27.21 1.59
C ALA A 105 -11.57 27.98 0.51
N ARG A 106 -12.24 27.28 -0.41
CA ARG A 106 -13.10 27.86 -1.45
C ARG A 106 -14.29 28.62 -0.87
N GLU A 107 -14.90 28.12 0.20
CA GLU A 107 -16.01 28.78 0.89
C GLU A 107 -15.55 30.01 1.70
N THR A 108 -14.25 30.15 1.93
CA THR A 108 -13.71 31.31 2.65
C THR A 108 -13.77 32.56 1.77
N PRO A 109 -14.41 33.66 2.23
CA PRO A 109 -14.41 34.91 1.50
C PRO A 109 -12.98 35.37 1.20
N GLY A 110 -12.66 35.57 -0.08
CA GLY A 110 -11.32 35.98 -0.52
C GLY A 110 -10.39 34.86 -0.99
N PHE A 111 -10.88 33.63 -1.17
CA PHE A 111 -10.10 32.60 -1.86
C PHE A 111 -9.70 33.07 -3.28
N PRO A 112 -8.39 33.18 -3.57
CA PRO A 112 -7.95 33.86 -4.78
C PRO A 112 -8.26 33.02 -6.02
N PRO A 113 -8.89 33.60 -7.05
CA PRO A 113 -9.00 32.92 -8.32
C PRO A 113 -7.62 32.84 -8.97
N VAL A 114 -7.34 31.71 -9.62
CA VAL A 114 -6.12 31.55 -10.40
C VAL A 114 -6.23 32.42 -11.65
N ARG A 115 -5.26 33.33 -11.82
CA ARG A 115 -5.13 34.20 -12.99
C ARG A 115 -3.90 33.78 -13.78
N VAL A 116 -4.11 33.11 -14.91
CA VAL A 116 -3.04 32.75 -15.86
C VAL A 116 -3.31 33.29 -17.28
N PRO A 117 -3.51 34.61 -17.49
CA PRO A 117 -3.60 35.16 -18.84
C PRO A 117 -2.25 35.02 -19.58
N PRO A 118 -2.23 34.82 -20.91
CA PRO A 118 -3.38 34.69 -21.83
C PRO A 118 -3.94 33.26 -21.93
N TYR A 119 -3.37 32.30 -21.21
CA TYR A 119 -3.56 30.88 -21.46
C TYR A 119 -4.94 30.36 -21.06
N HIS A 120 -5.46 30.81 -19.92
CA HIS A 120 -6.76 30.35 -19.40
C HIS A 120 -7.56 31.51 -18.79
N PRO A 121 -8.91 31.46 -18.86
CA PRO A 121 -9.74 32.41 -18.14
C PRO A 121 -9.49 32.30 -16.63
N THR A 122 -9.72 33.42 -15.94
CA THR A 122 -9.61 33.46 -14.49
C THR A 122 -10.61 32.49 -13.87
N SER A 123 -10.11 31.54 -13.06
CA SER A 123 -10.94 30.48 -12.49
C SER A 123 -10.53 30.18 -11.05
N ALA A 124 -11.53 30.05 -10.17
CA ALA A 124 -11.35 29.54 -8.81
C ALA A 124 -11.77 28.06 -8.70
N ALA A 125 -12.02 27.38 -9.84
CA ALA A 125 -12.42 25.98 -9.84
C ALA A 125 -11.31 25.11 -9.25
N VAL A 126 -11.69 24.15 -8.39
CA VAL A 126 -10.79 23.13 -7.85
C VAL A 126 -11.11 21.82 -8.57
N ARG A 127 -10.08 21.19 -9.14
CA ARG A 127 -10.17 19.95 -9.91
C ARG A 127 -9.31 18.87 -9.28
N ARG A 128 -9.65 17.61 -9.56
CA ARG A 128 -8.85 16.44 -9.18
C ARG A 128 -8.17 15.87 -10.41
N GLY A 129 -6.88 15.60 -10.33
CA GLY A 129 -6.13 15.04 -11.45
C GLY A 129 -4.72 14.63 -11.05
N ALA A 130 -4.16 13.68 -11.81
CA ALA A 130 -2.78 13.25 -11.62
C ALA A 130 -1.76 14.21 -12.24
N ALA A 131 -2.18 15.02 -13.21
CA ALA A 131 -1.35 15.98 -13.93
C ALA A 131 -2.19 17.18 -14.39
N PRO A 132 -1.57 18.35 -14.61
CA PRO A 132 -2.24 19.51 -15.21
C PRO A 132 -2.85 19.19 -16.57
N ASP A 133 -4.05 19.72 -16.83
CA ASP A 133 -4.79 19.54 -18.09
C ASP A 133 -5.17 20.85 -18.78
N ASP A 134 -4.55 21.96 -18.36
CA ASP A 134 -4.71 23.30 -18.96
C ASP A 134 -6.14 23.86 -18.95
N ALA A 135 -7.03 23.32 -18.10
CA ALA A 135 -8.34 23.92 -17.91
C ALA A 135 -8.33 25.16 -16.98
N GLY A 136 -7.19 25.48 -16.38
CA GLY A 136 -7.06 26.53 -15.38
C GLY A 136 -7.67 26.15 -14.02
N GLY A 137 -7.56 27.07 -13.06
CA GLY A 137 -7.97 26.84 -11.68
C GLY A 137 -6.92 26.10 -10.84
N TRP A 138 -7.37 25.50 -9.75
CA TRP A 138 -6.57 24.73 -8.81
C TRP A 138 -6.69 23.23 -9.10
N LEU A 139 -5.58 22.51 -9.02
CA LEU A 139 -5.54 21.06 -9.19
C LEU A 139 -4.98 20.40 -7.93
N VAL A 140 -5.58 19.26 -7.58
CA VAL A 140 -5.23 18.45 -6.42
C VAL A 140 -4.80 17.08 -6.89
N THR A 141 -3.56 16.70 -6.56
CA THR A 141 -3.05 15.35 -6.81
C THR A 141 -3.52 14.37 -5.76
N ALA A 142 -3.89 13.18 -6.20
CA ALA A 142 -4.20 12.03 -5.34
C ALA A 142 -2.96 11.44 -4.62
N SER A 143 -1.80 11.51 -5.27
CA SER A 143 -0.54 10.90 -4.80
C SER A 143 0.16 11.73 -3.71
N THR A 144 -0.03 13.04 -3.76
CA THR A 144 0.58 14.03 -2.86
C THR A 144 -0.48 15.07 -2.55
N PRO A 145 -0.79 15.40 -1.29
CA PRO A 145 -1.79 16.40 -0.93
C PRO A 145 -1.29 17.83 -1.21
N SER A 146 -0.75 18.04 -2.41
CA SER A 146 -0.23 19.29 -2.91
C SER A 146 -1.28 19.93 -3.79
N VAL A 147 -1.35 21.25 -3.72
CA VAL A 147 -2.27 22.07 -4.50
C VAL A 147 -1.45 22.89 -5.47
N TYR A 148 -1.75 22.77 -6.76
CA TYR A 148 -1.02 23.43 -7.82
C TYR A 148 -1.98 24.16 -8.75
N VAL A 149 -1.42 25.07 -9.53
CA VAL A 149 -2.18 25.70 -10.60
C VAL A 149 -2.32 24.70 -11.73
N ASN A 150 -3.55 24.53 -12.21
CA ASN A 150 -3.88 23.60 -13.29
C ASN A 150 -3.47 24.16 -14.66
N CYS A 151 -2.16 24.22 -14.88
CA CYS A 151 -1.55 24.74 -16.09
C CYS A 151 -0.22 24.00 -16.33
N THR A 152 0.07 23.68 -17.59
CA THR A 152 1.34 23.10 -18.03
C THR A 152 2.38 24.19 -18.36
N HIS A 153 1.97 25.45 -18.47
CA HIS A 153 2.86 26.57 -18.76
C HIS A 153 3.73 26.97 -17.57
N THR A 154 4.89 27.56 -17.88
CA THR A 154 5.84 28.07 -16.89
C THR A 154 5.58 29.55 -16.58
N ASP A 155 6.01 30.01 -15.40
CA ASP A 155 6.03 31.42 -15.04
C ASP A 155 7.02 32.22 -15.90
N PHE A 156 7.03 33.55 -15.75
CA PHE A 156 7.99 34.43 -16.42
C PHE A 156 9.47 34.15 -16.08
N LYS A 157 9.74 33.26 -15.12
CA LYS A 157 11.07 32.80 -14.70
C LYS A 157 11.36 31.36 -15.16
N GLY A 158 10.50 30.78 -16.02
CA GLY A 158 10.66 29.42 -16.55
C GLY A 158 10.37 28.31 -15.54
N ARG A 159 9.70 28.60 -14.42
CA ARG A 159 9.36 27.62 -13.37
C ARG A 159 7.91 27.19 -13.50
N LEU A 160 7.64 25.90 -13.27
CA LEU A 160 6.27 25.40 -13.14
C LEU A 160 5.62 26.04 -11.90
N TRP A 161 4.36 26.44 -12.03
CA TRP A 161 3.56 26.99 -10.92
C TRP A 161 3.16 25.87 -9.96
N SER A 162 4.08 25.43 -9.11
CA SER A 162 3.80 24.57 -7.97
C SER A 162 3.94 25.38 -6.67
N LYS A 163 2.93 25.36 -5.80
CA LYS A 163 3.10 25.83 -4.42
C LYS A 163 3.50 24.64 -3.54
N PHE A 164 4.48 24.87 -2.67
CA PHE A 164 4.93 23.95 -1.62
C PHE A 164 3.81 23.68 -0.61
#